data_AF-A0A3C1PH50-F1
#
_entry.id   AF-A0A3C1PH50-F1
#
_cell.length_a   1.000
_cell.length_b   1.000
_cell.length_c   1.000
_cell.angle_alpha   90.00
_cell.angle_beta   90.00
_cell.angle_gamma   90.00
#
_symmetry.space_group_name_H-M   'P 1'
#
loop_
_entity.id
_entity.type
_entity.pdbx_description
1 polymer ?
#
loop_
_entity_poly.entity_id
_entity_poly.type
_entity_poly.pdbx_seq_one_letter_code
_entity_poly.pdbx_strand_id
1 'polypeptide(L)'
;MKLNCIIVDDEELAQRVVEKYVADVNKLNLIAKCNHAMDAMDVLRESAIDLIFLDINMPKISGLSFLRTLKNPPMVIITTAYRDYALEGF
;
A
#
# COMPACT_ATOMS: atom_id res chain seq x y z
N MET A 1 -12.81 -3.49 -16.19
CA MET A 1 -12.73 -3.90 -14.77
C MET A 1 -11.76 -2.97 -14.07
N LYS A 2 -12.10 -2.49 -12.86
CA LYS A 2 -11.18 -1.68 -12.04
C LYS A 2 -10.41 -2.59 -11.09
N LEU A 3 -9.16 -2.25 -10.79
CA LEU A 3 -8.36 -2.92 -9.78
C LEU A 3 -8.68 -2.30 -8.42
N ASN A 4 -9.03 -3.13 -7.46
CA ASN A 4 -9.21 -2.72 -6.07
C ASN A 4 -7.84 -2.48 -5.46
N CYS A 5 -7.64 -1.31 -4.86
CA CYS A 5 -6.38 -0.94 -4.26
C CYS A 5 -6.54 -0.35 -2.87
N ILE A 6 -5.49 -0.48 -2.07
CA ILE A 6 -5.38 0.17 -0.76
C ILE A 6 -4.09 0.98 -0.70
N ILE A 7 -4.08 1.98 0.17
CA ILE A 7 -2.89 2.76 0.49
C ILE A 7 -2.50 2.45 1.94
N VAL A 8 -1.23 2.15 2.19
CA VAL A 8 -0.70 1.76 3.49
C VAL A 8 0.52 2.64 3.78
N ASP A 9 0.32 3.65 4.61
CA ASP A 9 1.29 4.71 4.91
C ASP A 9 0.87 5.37 6.23
N ASP A 10 1.77 5.64 7.18
CA ASP A 10 1.40 6.28 8.45
C ASP A 10 1.25 7.81 8.35
N GLU A 11 1.66 8.41 7.22
CA GLU A 11 1.54 9.84 6.96
C GLU A 11 0.29 10.17 6.14
N GLU A 12 -0.69 10.83 6.76
CA GLU A 12 -1.95 11.21 6.11
C GLU A 12 -1.75 12.09 4.85
N LEU A 13 -0.72 12.95 4.85
CA LEU A 13 -0.37 13.78 3.70
C LEU A 13 0.10 12.93 2.50
N ALA A 14 0.92 11.93 2.75
CA ALA A 14 1.39 11.01 1.70
C ALA A 14 0.22 10.20 1.13
N GLN A 15 -0.66 9.69 1.99
CA GLN A 15 -1.88 9.02 1.56
C GLN A 15 -2.74 9.90 0.65
N ARG A 16 -2.92 11.19 0.99
CA ARG A 16 -3.72 12.14 0.18
C ARG A 16 -3.12 12.38 -1.20
N VAL A 17 -1.78 12.39 -1.30
CA VAL A 17 -1.10 12.52 -2.58
C VAL A 17 -1.36 11.31 -3.45
N VAL A 18 -1.20 10.09 -2.91
CA VAL A 18 -1.46 8.85 -3.65
C VAL A 18 -2.94 8.73 -4.02
N GLU A 19 -3.85 9.05 -3.11
CA GLU A 19 -5.30 9.06 -3.35
C GLU A 19 -5.68 9.95 -4.53
N LYS A 20 -5.07 11.13 -4.66
CA LYS A 20 -5.28 12.02 -5.80
C LYS A 20 -4.85 11.35 -7.11
N TYR A 21 -3.67 10.74 -7.16
CA TYR A 21 -3.21 10.02 -8.36
C TYR A 21 -4.08 8.80 -8.68
N VAL A 22 -4.55 8.08 -7.66
CA VAL A 22 -5.48 6.96 -7.83
C VAL A 22 -6.79 7.45 -8.45
N ALA A 23 -7.32 8.60 -8.01
CA ALA A 23 -8.53 9.20 -8.56
C ALA A 23 -8.39 9.62 -10.04
N ASP A 24 -7.20 10.04 -10.45
CA ASP A 24 -6.89 10.40 -11.85
C ASP A 24 -6.81 9.16 -12.77
N VAL A 25 -6.69 7.95 -12.22
CA VAL A 25 -6.59 6.70 -12.98
C VAL A 25 -7.92 5.94 -12.95
N ASN A 26 -8.70 6.06 -14.02
CA ASN A 26 -10.02 5.41 -14.18
C ASN A 26 -10.04 3.88 -14.02
N LYS A 27 -8.88 3.22 -14.03
CA LYS A 27 -8.72 1.77 -13.83
C LYS A 27 -8.51 1.35 -12.37
N LEU A 28 -8.33 2.30 -11.45
CA LEU A 28 -8.14 2.01 -10.04
C LEU A 28 -9.42 2.31 -9.25
N ASN A 29 -9.61 1.57 -8.16
CA ASN A 29 -10.69 1.73 -7.20
C ASN A 29 -10.08 1.72 -5.80
N LEU A 30 -10.05 2.87 -5.13
CA LEU A 30 -9.51 2.96 -3.77
C LEU A 30 -10.53 2.39 -2.77
N ILE A 31 -10.17 1.28 -2.11
CA ILE A 31 -11.02 0.60 -1.12
C ILE A 31 -10.80 1.17 0.27
N ALA A 32 -9.54 1.40 0.65
CA ALA A 32 -9.19 1.84 1.99
C ALA A 32 -7.84 2.57 2.01
N LYS A 33 -7.67 3.40 3.04
CA LYS A 33 -6.39 3.97 3.46
C LYS A 33 -6.09 3.46 4.87
N CYS A 34 -4.88 2.99 5.08
CA CYS A 34 -4.45 2.27 6.27
C CYS A 34 -3.22 2.98 6.85
N ASN A 35 -3.28 3.29 8.15
CA ASN A 35 -2.18 4.01 8.81
C ASN A 35 -1.08 3.05 9.30
N HIS A 36 -1.36 1.76 9.35
CA HIS A 36 -0.39 0.76 9.74
C HIS A 36 -0.73 -0.64 9.19
N ALA A 37 0.27 -1.53 9.23
CA ALA A 37 0.18 -2.90 8.73
C ALA A 37 -1.06 -3.68 9.23
N MET A 38 -1.48 -3.50 10.49
CA MET A 38 -2.63 -4.23 11.03
C MET A 38 -3.96 -3.83 10.38
N ASP A 39 -4.15 -2.54 10.05
CA ASP A 39 -5.37 -2.08 9.36
C ASP A 39 -5.43 -2.69 7.96
N ALA A 40 -4.27 -2.73 7.29
CA ALA A 40 -4.14 -3.32 5.97
C ALA A 40 -4.46 -4.83 6.01
N MET A 41 -4.01 -5.55 7.05
CA MET A 41 -4.35 -6.96 7.24
C MET A 41 -5.85 -7.19 7.41
N ASP A 42 -6.55 -6.30 8.12
CA ASP A 42 -8.00 -6.39 8.30
C ASP A 42 -8.71 -6.21 6.95
N VAL A 43 -8.34 -5.18 6.17
CA VAL A 43 -8.93 -4.94 4.85
C VAL A 43 -8.64 -6.09 3.88
N LEU A 44 -7.42 -6.65 3.89
CA LEU A 44 -7.04 -7.80 3.05
C LEU A 44 -7.83 -9.08 3.39
N ARG A 45 -8.32 -9.21 4.62
CA ARG A 45 -9.18 -10.34 5.03
C ARG A 45 -10.63 -10.16 4.60
N GLU A 46 -11.11 -8.92 4.56
CA GLU A 46 -12.50 -8.60 4.29
C GLU A 46 -12.80 -8.35 2.79
N SER A 47 -11.78 -7.94 2.04
CA SER A 47 -11.93 -7.50 0.64
C SER A 47 -10.89 -8.12 -0.28
N ALA A 48 -11.29 -8.38 -1.53
CA ALA A 48 -10.35 -8.74 -2.58
C ALA A 48 -9.62 -7.49 -3.06
N ILE A 49 -8.32 -7.42 -2.74
CA ILE A 49 -7.41 -6.33 -3.11
C ILE A 49 -6.44 -6.84 -4.17
N ASP A 50 -6.32 -6.09 -5.27
CA ASP A 50 -5.44 -6.41 -6.39
C ASP A 50 -4.10 -5.68 -6.30
N LEU A 51 -4.06 -4.52 -5.63
CA LEU A 51 -2.90 -3.63 -5.57
C LEU A 51 -2.74 -2.95 -4.20
N ILE A 52 -1.52 -2.86 -3.69
CA ILE A 52 -1.18 -2.12 -2.47
C ILE A 52 -0.17 -1.02 -2.85
N PHE A 53 -0.47 0.23 -2.50
CA PHE A 53 0.53 1.29 -2.39
C PHE A 53 1.08 1.27 -0.97
N LEU A 54 2.38 1.00 -0.81
CA LEU A 54 2.97 0.66 0.48
C LEU A 54 4.19 1.51 0.78
N ASP A 55 4.14 2.26 1.88
CA ASP A 55 5.34 2.83 2.48
C ASP A 55 6.16 1.77 3.23
N ILE A 56 7.48 1.92 3.17
CA ILE A 56 8.43 1.04 3.84
C ILE A 56 8.63 1.47 5.30
N ASN A 57 8.63 2.77 5.57
CA ASN A 57 9.05 3.34 6.84
C ASN A 57 7.87 3.67 7.76
N MET A 58 7.12 2.62 8.08
CA MET A 58 6.05 2.70 9.07
C MET A 58 6.52 2.34 10.48
N PRO A 59 5.95 2.96 11.54
CA PRO A 59 6.20 2.62 12.93
C PRO A 59 5.83 1.16 13.26
N LYS A 60 6.60 0.56 14.18
CA LYS A 60 6.44 -0.80 14.72
C LYS A 60 6.72 -1.93 13.72
N ILE A 61 6.14 -1.88 12.52
CA ILE A 61 6.32 -2.88 11.47
C ILE A 61 6.61 -2.14 10.17
N SER A 62 7.80 -2.34 9.61
CA SER A 62 8.14 -1.80 8.29
C SER A 62 7.27 -2.42 7.20
N GLY A 63 7.02 -1.68 6.11
CA GLY A 63 6.26 -2.18 4.97
C GLY A 63 6.84 -3.48 4.40
N LEU A 64 8.17 -3.59 4.31
CA LEU A 64 8.83 -4.82 3.86
C LEU A 64 8.58 -6.00 4.80
N SER A 65 8.58 -5.77 6.12
CA SER A 65 8.26 -6.82 7.10
C SER A 65 6.81 -7.25 6.96
N PHE A 66 5.89 -6.29 6.79
CA PHE A 66 4.49 -6.55 6.51
C PHE A 66 4.30 -7.41 5.26
N LEU A 67 4.93 -7.07 4.12
CA LEU A 67 4.84 -7.87 2.90
C LEU A 67 5.30 -9.31 3.09
N ARG A 68 6.39 -9.52 3.85
CA ARG A 68 6.91 -10.88 4.13
C ARG A 68 5.93 -11.73 4.94
N THR A 69 4.96 -11.12 5.63
CA THR A 69 3.90 -11.87 6.34
C THR A 69 2.79 -12.38 5.42
N LEU A 70 2.66 -11.79 4.22
CA LEU A 70 1.61 -12.14 3.27
C LEU A 70 2.02 -13.40 2.49
N LYS A 71 1.18 -14.44 2.53
CA LYS A 71 1.43 -15.68 1.76
C LYS A 71 1.29 -15.48 0.25
N ASN A 72 0.24 -14.77 -0.15
CA ASN A 72 -0.08 -14.45 -1.54
C ASN A 72 -0.36 -12.95 -1.62
N PRO A 73 0.69 -12.10 -1.60
CA PRO A 73 0.49 -10.67 -1.64
C PRO A 73 -0.17 -10.25 -2.97
N PRO A 74 -1.04 -9.22 -2.96
CA PRO A 74 -1.45 -8.53 -4.18
C PRO A 74 -0.24 -7.92 -4.91
N MET A 75 -0.46 -7.26 -6.05
CA MET A 75 0.58 -6.41 -6.64
C MET A 75 0.95 -5.31 -5.64
N VAL A 76 2.21 -4.90 -5.62
CA VAL A 76 2.70 -3.89 -4.67
C VAL A 76 3.45 -2.80 -5.42
N ILE A 77 3.11 -1.56 -5.14
CA ILE A 77 3.89 -0.37 -5.50
C ILE A 77 4.45 0.19 -4.21
N ILE A 78 5.78 0.17 -4.10
CA ILE A 78 6.48 0.77 -2.97
C ILE A 78 6.49 2.29 -3.14
N THR A 79 6.04 3.00 -2.12
CA THR A 79 6.04 4.46 -2.05
C THR A 79 6.97 4.90 -0.94
N THR A 80 8.22 5.22 -1.27
CA THR A 80 9.22 5.60 -0.26
C THR A 80 9.99 6.85 -0.67
N ALA A 81 10.35 7.68 0.30
CA ALA A 81 11.26 8.82 0.11
C ALA A 81 12.74 8.41 0.04
N TYR A 82 13.06 7.15 0.34
CA TYR A 82 14.43 6.66 0.50
C TYR A 82 14.89 5.95 -0.79
N ARG A 83 15.92 6.51 -1.42
CA ARG A 83 16.45 5.99 -2.69
C ARG A 83 16.99 4.56 -2.59
N ASP A 84 17.58 4.20 -1.46
CA ASP A 84 18.30 2.93 -1.32
C ASP A 84 17.36 1.72 -1.38
N TYR A 85 16.13 1.85 -0.87
CA TYR A 85 15.13 0.77 -0.91
C TYR A 85 14.45 0.61 -2.27
N ALA A 86 14.50 1.62 -3.14
CA ALA A 86 13.99 1.51 -4.50
C ALA A 86 14.87 0.59 -5.38
N LEU A 87 16.14 0.40 -5.00
CA LEU A 87 17.11 -0.39 -5.77
C LEU A 87 17.10 -1.89 -5.41
N GLU A 88 16.66 -2.26 -4.20
CA GLU A 88 16.56 -3.67 -3.78
C GLU A 88 15.33 -4.40 -4.35
N GLY A 89 14.48 -3.71 -5.12
CA GLY A 89 13.20 -4.22 -5.64
C GLY A 89 13.25 -5.04 -6.93
N PHE A 90 14.41 -5.60 -7.31
CA PHE A 90 14.59 -6.41 -8.52
C PHE A 90 15.00 -7.85 -8.22
#